data_AF-A0A642C7R9-F1
#
_entry.id   AF-A0A642C7R9-F1
#
_cell.length_a   1.000
_cell.length_b   1.000
_cell.length_c   1.000
_cell.angle_alpha   90.00
_cell.angle_beta   90.00
_cell.angle_gamma   90.00
#
_symmetry.space_group_name_H-M   'P 1'
#
loop_
_entity.id
_entity.type
_entity.pdbx_description
1 polymer ?
#
loop_
_entity_poly.entity_id
_entity_poly.type
_entity_poly.pdbx_seq_one_letter_code
_entity_poly.pdbx_strand_id
1 'polypeptide(L)'
;GTFSLYVNTIPVILDAGVGTYTKQTFGKDRYTIWTMQSNYHNLPMINGIPQKYGQEYKATNTTCNKKKRVFSTDIAAAYPSEAKVKSWIRSYTLDDRKLTITDSYTLDEAVAPNQVNFMTWGNVTFPSLGKIQIEVKGQKVELDYPAQFKAELETIQLDDPRLSNVWGKEIYRITLKTNEKKETGNYKFVIQQIK
;
A
#
# COMPACT_ATOMS: atom_id res chain seq x y z
N GLY A 1 -8.46 -1.08 -3.90
CA GLY A 1 -8.15 -0.85 -2.48
C GLY A 1 -6.86 -0.10 -2.24
N THR A 2 -6.03 0.17 -3.26
CA THR A 2 -4.86 1.08 -3.14
C THR A 2 -5.32 2.55 -3.10
N PHE A 3 -4.41 3.47 -2.81
CA PHE A 3 -4.64 4.92 -2.81
C PHE A 3 -3.38 5.67 -3.23
N SER A 4 -3.52 6.95 -3.56
CA SER A 4 -2.39 7.90 -3.61
C SER A 4 -2.75 9.08 -2.73
N LEU A 5 -1.77 9.65 -2.02
CA LEU A 5 -1.98 10.79 -1.14
C LEU A 5 -1.15 11.98 -1.63
N TYR A 6 -1.84 13.10 -1.85
CA TYR A 6 -1.24 14.35 -2.29
C TYR A 6 -1.35 15.38 -1.17
N VAL A 7 -0.25 16.10 -0.92
CA VAL A 7 -0.19 17.26 -0.02
C VAL A 7 0.23 18.45 -0.86
N ASN A 8 -0.58 19.51 -0.91
CA ASN A 8 -0.31 20.70 -1.70
C ASN A 8 0.13 20.38 -3.16
N THR A 9 -0.63 19.50 -3.83
CA THR A 9 -0.37 18.99 -5.20
C THR A 9 0.84 18.07 -5.36
N ILE A 10 1.59 17.78 -4.29
CA ILE A 10 2.74 16.87 -4.31
C ILE A 10 2.33 15.47 -3.85
N PRO A 11 2.56 14.41 -4.64
CA PRO A 11 2.29 13.03 -4.20
C PRO A 11 3.30 12.62 -3.13
N VAL A 12 2.86 12.37 -1.91
CA VAL A 12 3.70 11.83 -0.82
C VAL A 12 3.61 10.32 -0.73
N ILE A 13 2.42 9.76 -1.02
CA ILE A 13 2.23 8.32 -1.24
C ILE A 13 1.79 8.15 -2.69
N LEU A 14 2.58 7.40 -3.46
CA LEU A 14 2.47 7.35 -4.92
C LEU A 14 1.87 6.04 -5.42
N ASP A 15 1.40 6.08 -6.66
CA ASP A 15 1.36 4.94 -7.57
C ASP A 15 2.43 5.22 -8.62
N ALA A 16 3.34 4.28 -8.86
CA ALA A 16 4.47 4.50 -9.77
C ALA A 16 4.01 4.71 -11.22
N GLY A 17 2.82 4.23 -11.56
CA GLY A 17 2.33 4.17 -12.92
C GLY A 17 2.96 3.02 -13.70
N VAL A 18 2.96 3.13 -15.03
CA VAL A 18 3.46 2.09 -15.92
C VAL A 18 4.66 2.62 -16.70
N GLY A 19 5.71 1.80 -16.75
CA GLY A 19 6.88 2.03 -17.58
C GLY A 19 6.59 1.97 -19.08
N THR A 20 7.64 2.11 -19.86
CA THR A 20 7.65 1.99 -21.31
C THR A 20 7.04 0.66 -21.73
N TYR A 21 6.06 0.71 -22.63
CA TYR A 21 5.41 -0.49 -23.12
C TYR A 21 6.38 -1.32 -23.95
N THR A 22 6.49 -2.59 -23.61
CA THR A 22 7.29 -3.58 -24.33
C THR A 22 6.41 -4.73 -24.77
N LYS A 23 6.95 -5.67 -25.55
CA LYS A 23 6.24 -6.92 -25.89
C LYS A 23 5.73 -7.66 -24.64
N GLN A 24 6.48 -7.60 -23.54
CA GLN A 24 6.10 -8.22 -22.25
C GLN A 24 4.80 -7.64 -21.71
N THR A 25 4.57 -6.34 -21.87
CA THR A 25 3.35 -5.63 -21.43
C THR A 25 2.07 -6.22 -22.01
N PHE A 26 2.14 -6.81 -23.21
CA PHE A 26 1.00 -7.39 -23.92
C PHE A 26 0.97 -8.92 -23.89
N GLY A 27 1.99 -9.55 -23.31
CA GLY A 27 2.13 -10.99 -23.23
C GLY A 27 1.63 -11.59 -21.90
N LYS A 28 1.72 -12.90 -21.79
CA LYS A 28 1.43 -13.64 -20.55
C LYS A 28 2.31 -13.23 -19.37
N ASP A 29 3.52 -12.74 -19.67
CA ASP A 29 4.52 -12.32 -18.67
C ASP A 29 4.28 -10.89 -18.17
N ARG A 30 3.20 -10.23 -18.62
CA ARG A 30 2.78 -8.90 -18.15
C ARG A 30 2.80 -8.79 -16.63
N TYR A 31 2.30 -9.81 -15.94
CA TYR A 31 2.26 -9.90 -14.48
C TYR A 31 3.54 -10.50 -13.88
N THR A 32 4.68 -10.31 -14.54
CA THR A 32 6.01 -10.36 -13.91
C THR A 32 6.63 -8.97 -13.78
N ILE A 33 6.05 -7.97 -14.45
CA ILE A 33 6.44 -6.57 -14.34
C ILE A 33 6.02 -6.05 -12.95
N TRP A 34 6.97 -5.51 -12.20
CA TRP A 34 6.77 -5.12 -10.80
C TRP A 34 5.65 -4.08 -10.63
N THR A 35 5.51 -3.12 -11.55
CA THR A 35 4.44 -2.10 -11.51
C THR A 35 3.04 -2.68 -11.65
N MET A 36 2.93 -3.92 -12.13
CA MET A 36 1.67 -4.64 -12.27
C MET A 36 1.38 -5.61 -11.12
N GLN A 37 2.30 -5.73 -10.16
CA GLN A 37 2.13 -6.56 -8.98
C GLN A 37 1.62 -5.74 -7.80
N SER A 38 0.59 -6.23 -7.11
CA SER A 38 0.01 -5.50 -5.97
C SER A 38 0.97 -5.31 -4.79
N ASN A 39 2.07 -6.09 -4.70
CA ASN A 39 3.07 -5.91 -3.66
C ASN A 39 3.91 -4.64 -3.86
N TYR A 40 3.86 -4.00 -5.04
CA TYR A 40 4.43 -2.68 -5.30
C TYR A 40 3.37 -1.57 -5.36
N HIS A 41 2.30 -1.73 -4.56
CA HIS A 41 1.20 -0.78 -4.38
C HIS A 41 0.90 -0.59 -2.89
N ASN A 42 0.01 0.36 -2.56
CA ASN A 42 -0.33 0.75 -1.18
C ASN A 42 -1.34 -0.22 -0.53
N LEU A 43 -0.99 -1.50 -0.49
CA LEU A 43 -1.86 -2.64 -0.20
C LEU A 43 -1.19 -3.66 0.75
N PRO A 44 -2.00 -4.49 1.44
CA PRO A 44 -1.46 -5.60 2.20
C PRO A 44 -1.01 -6.77 1.31
N MET A 45 -0.07 -7.56 1.82
CA MET A 45 0.13 -8.96 1.43
C MET A 45 -0.40 -9.82 2.58
N ILE A 46 -1.37 -10.66 2.27
CA ILE A 46 -2.10 -11.45 3.28
C ILE A 46 -1.50 -12.85 3.27
N ASN A 47 -1.03 -13.35 4.42
CA ASN A 47 -0.30 -14.62 4.48
C ASN A 47 0.88 -14.67 3.48
N GLY A 48 1.52 -13.53 3.20
CA GLY A 48 2.59 -13.41 2.20
C GLY A 48 2.12 -13.45 0.74
N ILE A 49 0.81 -13.47 0.49
CA ILE A 49 0.23 -13.56 -0.85
C ILE A 49 -0.27 -12.19 -1.33
N PRO A 50 0.15 -11.71 -2.52
CA PRO A 50 -0.39 -10.49 -3.13
C PRO A 50 -1.78 -10.74 -3.76
N GLN A 51 -2.44 -9.66 -4.18
CA GLN A 51 -3.65 -9.76 -5.00
C GLN A 51 -3.33 -10.43 -6.34
N LYS A 52 -4.32 -11.11 -6.92
CA LYS A 52 -4.20 -11.75 -8.24
C LYS A 52 -4.99 -10.96 -9.28
N TYR A 53 -4.50 -10.98 -10.52
CA TYR A 53 -5.19 -10.38 -11.64
C TYR A 53 -6.29 -11.29 -12.17
N GLY A 54 -7.39 -10.71 -12.63
CA GLY A 54 -8.53 -11.44 -13.20
C GLY A 54 -9.84 -10.74 -12.86
N GLN A 55 -10.89 -10.96 -13.66
CA GLN A 55 -12.20 -10.34 -13.42
C GLN A 55 -12.90 -10.92 -12.18
N GLU A 56 -12.55 -12.15 -11.82
CA GLU A 56 -12.95 -12.84 -10.60
C GLU A 56 -12.31 -12.23 -9.35
N TYR A 57 -11.11 -11.65 -9.48
CA TYR A 57 -10.37 -11.06 -8.38
C TYR A 57 -10.73 -9.58 -8.23
N LYS A 58 -11.84 -9.30 -7.54
CA LYS A 58 -12.34 -7.95 -7.33
C LYS A 58 -12.80 -7.73 -5.90
N ALA A 59 -12.64 -6.50 -5.43
CA ALA A 59 -13.17 -6.08 -4.14
C ALA A 59 -14.71 -6.10 -4.17
N THR A 60 -15.29 -6.29 -2.99
CA THR A 60 -16.73 -6.34 -2.76
C THR A 60 -17.12 -5.38 -1.63
N ASN A 61 -18.42 -5.22 -1.40
CA ASN A 61 -18.96 -4.43 -0.28
C ASN A 61 -18.39 -3.00 -0.21
N THR A 62 -18.14 -2.38 -1.36
CA THR A 62 -17.58 -1.04 -1.46
C THR A 62 -18.61 0.01 -1.06
N THR A 63 -18.23 0.90 -0.14
CA THR A 63 -19.06 2.03 0.29
C THR A 63 -18.24 3.32 0.28
N CYS A 64 -18.90 4.43 -0.02
CA CYS A 64 -18.30 5.76 0.05
C CYS A 64 -19.29 6.73 0.69
N ASN A 65 -18.92 7.29 1.84
CA ASN A 65 -19.66 8.33 2.53
C ASN A 65 -18.91 9.66 2.42
N LYS A 66 -19.31 10.49 1.45
CA LYS A 66 -18.69 11.79 1.19
C LYS A 66 -18.80 12.75 2.38
N LYS A 67 -19.94 12.78 3.08
CA LYS A 67 -20.17 13.67 4.23
C LYS A 67 -19.22 13.35 5.39
N LYS A 68 -19.00 12.07 5.64
CA LYS A 68 -18.04 11.59 6.65
C LYS A 68 -16.60 11.51 6.12
N ARG A 69 -16.38 11.74 4.81
CA ARG A 69 -15.11 11.55 4.11
C ARG A 69 -14.50 10.15 4.33
N VAL A 70 -15.36 9.13 4.29
CA VAL A 70 -14.99 7.72 4.48
C VAL A 70 -15.19 6.92 3.20
N PHE A 71 -14.20 6.11 2.84
CA PHE A 71 -14.31 5.03 1.85
C PHE A 71 -14.00 3.71 2.55
N SER A 72 -14.74 2.64 2.23
CA SER A 72 -14.49 1.31 2.76
C SER A 72 -14.77 0.25 1.70
N THR A 73 -13.99 -0.83 1.69
CA THR A 73 -14.22 -1.96 0.78
C THR A 73 -13.63 -3.23 1.37
N ASP A 74 -14.29 -4.37 1.12
CA ASP A 74 -13.71 -5.67 1.41
C ASP A 74 -12.83 -6.10 0.22
N ILE A 75 -11.55 -6.35 0.48
CA ILE A 75 -10.58 -6.73 -0.54
C ILE A 75 -10.28 -8.22 -0.55
N ALA A 76 -10.90 -9.05 0.30
CA ALA A 76 -10.60 -10.48 0.40
C ALA A 76 -10.72 -11.21 -0.95
N ALA A 77 -11.79 -10.96 -1.70
CA ALA A 77 -12.03 -11.59 -3.00
C ALA A 77 -11.04 -11.14 -4.10
N ALA A 78 -10.20 -10.13 -3.87
CA ALA A 78 -9.10 -9.78 -4.77
C ALA A 78 -7.83 -10.63 -4.55
N TYR A 79 -7.80 -11.43 -3.48
CA TYR A 79 -6.71 -12.37 -3.20
C TYR A 79 -7.11 -13.78 -3.62
N PRO A 80 -6.14 -14.61 -4.05
CA PRO A 80 -6.39 -16.00 -4.38
C PRO A 80 -6.60 -16.84 -3.10
N SER A 81 -7.14 -18.05 -3.26
CA SER A 81 -7.47 -18.96 -2.15
C SER A 81 -6.29 -19.28 -1.22
N GLU A 82 -5.08 -19.20 -1.75
CA GLU A 82 -3.80 -19.41 -1.08
C GLU A 82 -3.54 -18.35 -0.01
N ALA A 83 -4.16 -17.17 -0.11
CA ALA A 83 -4.11 -16.15 0.92
C ALA A 83 -4.92 -16.52 2.18
N LYS A 84 -5.81 -17.53 2.11
CA LYS A 84 -6.65 -18.01 3.22
C LYS A 84 -7.41 -16.88 3.92
N VAL A 85 -7.89 -15.90 3.16
CA VAL A 85 -8.59 -14.73 3.69
C VAL A 85 -10.09 -14.90 3.55
N LYS A 86 -10.79 -14.78 4.66
CA LYS A 86 -12.26 -14.79 4.70
C LYS A 86 -12.84 -13.40 4.47
N SER A 87 -12.27 -12.39 5.12
CA SER A 87 -12.61 -10.98 4.94
C SER A 87 -11.41 -10.09 5.22
N TRP A 88 -11.30 -9.00 4.48
CA TRP A 88 -10.32 -7.95 4.74
C TRP A 88 -10.91 -6.61 4.39
N ILE A 89 -11.46 -5.93 5.38
CA ILE A 89 -12.14 -4.65 5.22
C ILE A 89 -11.12 -3.54 5.39
N ARG A 90 -10.78 -2.88 4.29
CA ARG A 90 -9.88 -1.72 4.28
C ARG A 90 -10.68 -0.44 4.15
N SER A 91 -10.49 0.48 5.09
CA SER A 91 -11.18 1.77 5.13
C SER A 91 -10.21 2.93 5.18
N TYR A 92 -10.63 4.05 4.62
CA TYR A 92 -9.92 5.31 4.53
C TYR A 92 -10.81 6.43 5.05
N THR A 93 -10.35 7.17 6.05
CA THR A 93 -11.02 8.36 6.58
C THR A 93 -10.11 9.57 6.37
N LEU A 94 -10.59 10.54 5.59
CA LEU A 94 -9.83 11.75 5.27
C LEU A 94 -10.32 12.94 6.09
N ASP A 95 -9.46 13.43 6.98
CA ASP A 95 -9.59 14.70 7.68
C ASP A 95 -8.73 15.77 6.97
N ASP A 96 -8.82 17.04 7.40
CA ASP A 96 -8.18 18.18 6.68
C ASP A 96 -6.66 18.05 6.52
N ARG A 97 -5.96 17.40 7.45
CA ARG A 97 -4.49 17.21 7.42
C ARG A 97 -4.05 15.78 7.75
N LYS A 98 -4.99 14.83 7.70
CA LYS A 98 -4.77 13.48 8.21
C LYS A 98 -5.57 12.46 7.41
N LEU A 99 -4.90 11.43 6.92
CA LEU A 99 -5.52 10.23 6.38
C LEU A 99 -5.38 9.10 7.41
N THR A 100 -6.50 8.54 7.85
CA THR A 100 -6.51 7.32 8.67
C THR A 100 -6.87 6.14 7.80
N ILE A 101 -6.08 5.08 7.88
CA ILE A 101 -6.28 3.82 7.16
C ILE A 101 -6.51 2.74 8.22
N THR A 102 -7.58 1.98 8.08
CA THR A 102 -7.85 0.84 8.96
C THR A 102 -8.07 -0.42 8.16
N ASP A 103 -7.39 -1.48 8.56
CA ASP A 103 -7.66 -2.84 8.08
C ASP A 103 -8.31 -3.63 9.21
N SER A 104 -9.45 -4.27 8.95
CA SER A 104 -10.07 -5.25 9.85
C SER A 104 -10.19 -6.56 9.10
N TYR A 105 -9.61 -7.64 9.62
CA TYR A 105 -9.49 -8.88 8.86
C TYR A 105 -9.92 -10.11 9.65
N THR A 106 -10.35 -11.12 8.90
CA THR A 106 -10.54 -12.50 9.35
C THR A 106 -9.95 -13.43 8.29
N LEU A 107 -9.09 -14.33 8.72
CA LEU A 107 -8.49 -15.38 7.92
C LEU A 107 -9.20 -16.70 8.21
N ASP A 108 -9.27 -17.57 7.21
CA ASP A 108 -9.62 -18.97 7.42
C ASP A 108 -8.48 -19.73 8.13
N GLU A 109 -7.23 -19.30 7.90
CA GLU A 109 -6.02 -19.86 8.52
C GLU A 109 -4.87 -18.84 8.49
N ALA A 110 -4.11 -18.72 9.58
CA ALA A 110 -2.93 -17.86 9.67
C ALA A 110 -1.62 -18.61 9.34
N VAL A 111 -1.31 -18.75 8.05
CA VAL A 111 -0.13 -19.52 7.60
C VAL A 111 1.19 -18.72 7.66
N ALA A 112 1.14 -17.42 7.42
CA ALA A 112 2.31 -16.52 7.44
C ALA A 112 1.93 -15.14 7.99
N PRO A 113 2.88 -14.36 8.53
CA PRO A 113 2.58 -13.04 9.04
C PRO A 113 2.13 -12.10 7.90
N ASN A 114 1.20 -11.20 8.24
CA ASN A 114 0.73 -10.19 7.29
C ASN A 114 1.77 -9.08 7.09
N GLN A 115 1.69 -8.44 5.93
CA GLN A 115 2.52 -7.31 5.56
C GLN A 115 1.65 -6.20 4.95
N VAL A 116 2.03 -4.93 5.13
CA VAL A 116 1.41 -3.78 4.45
C VAL A 116 2.49 -2.97 3.76
N ASN A 117 2.28 -2.65 2.48
CA ASN A 117 3.21 -1.88 1.68
C ASN A 117 2.71 -0.45 1.47
N PHE A 118 3.64 0.50 1.39
CA PHE A 118 3.40 1.87 0.96
C PHE A 118 4.51 2.32 0.01
N MET A 119 4.15 2.95 -1.10
CA MET A 119 5.06 3.45 -2.11
C MET A 119 5.26 4.95 -1.93
N THR A 120 6.51 5.39 -1.94
CA THR A 120 6.89 6.80 -1.78
C THR A 120 8.18 7.12 -2.52
N TRP A 121 8.67 8.34 -2.40
CA TRP A 121 9.88 8.88 -3.01
C TRP A 121 10.39 10.04 -2.12
N GLY A 122 11.52 10.65 -2.48
CA GLY A 122 12.11 11.72 -1.67
C GLY A 122 12.90 11.18 -0.47
N ASN A 123 12.82 11.83 0.69
CA ASN A 123 13.58 11.41 1.87
C ASN A 123 12.68 10.65 2.86
N VAL A 124 13.11 9.47 3.28
CA VAL A 124 12.38 8.62 4.24
C VAL A 124 13.27 8.34 5.46
N THR A 125 12.75 8.63 6.65
CA THR A 125 13.47 8.40 7.91
C THR A 125 12.59 7.66 8.93
N PHE A 126 13.24 6.96 9.87
CA PHE A 126 12.61 6.13 10.90
C PHE A 126 12.94 6.69 12.28
N PRO A 127 12.28 7.79 12.73
CA PRO A 127 12.66 8.47 13.96
C PRO A 127 12.47 7.59 15.21
N SER A 128 11.51 6.68 15.20
CA SER A 128 11.30 5.70 16.27
C SER A 128 10.44 4.52 15.77
N LEU A 129 10.35 3.46 16.58
CA LEU A 129 9.37 2.39 16.35
C LEU A 129 7.95 2.99 16.28
N GLY A 130 7.16 2.51 15.32
CA GLY A 130 5.80 3.01 15.10
C GLY A 130 5.71 4.29 14.30
N LYS A 131 6.83 4.89 13.86
CA LYS A 131 6.85 6.15 13.11
C LYS A 131 7.78 6.13 11.91
N ILE A 132 7.30 6.66 10.79
CA ILE A 132 8.09 6.96 9.60
C ILE A 132 7.84 8.42 9.21
N GLN A 133 8.88 9.16 8.85
CA GLN A 133 8.75 10.48 8.26
C GLN A 133 9.12 10.44 6.78
N ILE A 134 8.29 11.07 5.96
CA ILE A 134 8.44 11.15 4.52
C ILE A 134 8.48 12.63 4.14
N GLU A 135 9.51 13.04 3.41
CA GLU A 135 9.66 14.40 2.91
C GLU A 135 9.85 14.41 1.39
N VAL A 136 8.94 15.09 0.69
CA VAL A 136 8.93 15.20 -0.77
C VAL A 136 8.78 16.66 -1.16
N LYS A 137 9.79 17.23 -1.83
CA LYS A 137 9.75 18.61 -2.36
C LYS A 137 9.24 19.63 -1.32
N GLY A 138 9.73 19.54 -0.07
CA GLY A 138 9.35 20.39 1.05
C GLY A 138 8.00 20.08 1.71
N GLN A 139 7.26 19.07 1.25
CA GLN A 139 6.10 18.55 1.96
C GLN A 139 6.52 17.42 2.90
N LYS A 140 6.18 17.56 4.18
CA LYS A 140 6.56 16.59 5.21
C LYS A 140 5.32 15.93 5.82
N VAL A 141 5.33 14.61 5.87
CA VAL A 141 4.29 13.81 6.54
C VAL A 141 4.91 12.81 7.50
N GLU A 142 4.17 12.48 8.55
CA GLU A 142 4.47 11.38 9.45
C GLU A 142 3.44 10.26 9.24
N LEU A 143 3.92 9.03 9.08
CA LEU A 143 3.15 7.81 9.06
C LEU A 143 3.33 7.09 10.41
N ASP A 144 2.29 7.10 11.23
CA ASP A 144 2.18 6.28 12.44
C ASP A 144 1.65 4.89 12.07
N TYR A 145 2.26 3.84 12.63
CA TYR A 145 1.87 2.45 12.45
C TYR A 145 1.90 1.65 13.77
N PRO A 146 1.16 0.53 13.88
CA PRO A 146 1.09 -0.23 15.13
C PRO A 146 2.44 -0.86 15.49
N ALA A 147 2.81 -0.83 16.78
CA ALA A 147 4.11 -1.30 17.27
C ALA A 147 4.42 -2.80 16.99
N GLN A 148 3.39 -3.59 16.68
CA GLN A 148 3.55 -4.99 16.24
C GLN A 148 4.16 -5.15 14.84
N PHE A 149 4.31 -4.05 14.09
CA PHE A 149 4.99 -4.03 12.81
C PHE A 149 6.44 -3.56 12.96
N LYS A 150 7.32 -4.16 12.17
CA LYS A 150 8.65 -3.67 11.87
C LYS A 150 8.63 -3.05 10.48
N ALA A 151 9.17 -1.84 10.38
CA ALA A 151 9.30 -1.16 9.10
C ALA A 151 10.63 -1.47 8.42
N GLU A 152 10.58 -1.65 7.10
CA GLU A 152 11.72 -1.85 6.21
C GLU A 152 11.57 -0.92 5.00
N LEU A 153 12.69 -0.46 4.45
CA LEU A 153 12.73 0.36 3.24
C LEU A 153 13.42 -0.44 2.14
N GLU A 154 12.74 -0.65 1.02
CA GLU A 154 13.34 -1.14 -0.22
C GLU A 154 13.52 0.03 -1.18
N THR A 155 14.71 0.18 -1.73
CA THR A 155 14.98 1.10 -2.84
C THR A 155 14.72 0.40 -4.16
N ILE A 156 13.91 1.03 -5.02
CA ILE A 156 13.60 0.56 -6.37
C ILE A 156 14.25 1.51 -7.36
N GLN A 157 15.28 1.02 -8.06
CA GLN A 157 15.93 1.77 -9.12
C GLN A 157 15.00 1.86 -10.34
N LEU A 158 14.93 3.05 -10.94
CA LEU A 158 14.11 3.36 -12.09
C LEU A 158 14.99 3.57 -13.31
N ASP A 159 15.32 2.48 -13.99
CA ASP A 159 16.09 2.50 -15.23
C ASP A 159 15.24 2.91 -16.45
N ASP A 160 13.91 2.82 -16.33
CA ASP A 160 12.96 3.18 -17.38
C ASP A 160 12.76 4.70 -17.45
N PRO A 161 13.13 5.37 -18.56
CA PRO A 161 13.00 6.82 -18.72
C PRO A 161 11.58 7.35 -18.49
N ARG A 162 10.54 6.55 -18.78
CA ARG A 162 9.15 6.97 -18.57
C ARG A 162 8.83 7.15 -17.09
N LEU A 163 9.41 6.32 -16.23
CA LEU A 163 9.25 6.43 -14.78
C LEU A 163 10.26 7.43 -14.20
N SER A 164 11.52 7.37 -14.64
CA SER A 164 12.57 8.19 -14.04
C SER A 164 12.45 9.68 -14.36
N ASN A 165 11.84 10.04 -15.49
CA ASN A 165 11.54 11.44 -15.81
C ASN A 165 10.45 12.04 -14.90
N VAL A 166 9.63 11.19 -14.25
CA VAL A 166 8.59 11.63 -13.31
C VAL A 166 9.12 11.64 -11.88
N TRP A 167 9.77 10.54 -11.48
CA TRP A 167 10.10 10.26 -10.08
C TRP A 167 11.58 10.48 -9.72
N GLY A 168 12.46 10.60 -10.72
CA GLY A 168 13.91 10.55 -10.53
C GLY A 168 14.47 9.14 -10.66
N LYS A 169 15.72 8.93 -10.23
CA LYS A 169 16.43 7.66 -10.44
C LYS A 169 15.90 6.50 -9.59
N GLU A 170 15.19 6.79 -8.52
CA GLU A 170 14.69 5.79 -7.60
C GLU A 170 13.41 6.25 -6.89
N ILE A 171 12.65 5.25 -6.43
CA ILE A 171 11.53 5.40 -5.50
C ILE A 171 11.70 4.36 -4.39
N TYR A 172 10.83 4.39 -3.39
CA TYR A 172 10.91 3.49 -2.25
C TYR A 172 9.62 2.75 -2.01
N ARG A 173 9.76 1.50 -1.56
CA ARG A 173 8.69 0.72 -0.97
C ARG A 173 8.95 0.56 0.52
N ILE A 174 8.12 1.23 1.31
CA ILE A 174 8.02 1.00 2.74
C ILE A 174 7.24 -0.30 2.94
N THR A 175 7.83 -1.21 3.70
CA THR A 175 7.25 -2.51 4.03
C THR A 175 7.06 -2.60 5.54
N LEU A 176 5.82 -2.73 6.00
CA LEU A 176 5.48 -2.98 7.40
C LEU A 176 5.16 -4.46 7.56
N LYS A 177 6.02 -5.22 8.25
CA LYS A 177 5.84 -6.65 8.53
C LYS A 177 5.53 -6.88 9.99
N THR A 178 4.49 -7.64 10.30
CA THR A 178 4.31 -8.15 11.67
C THR A 178 5.00 -9.50 11.81
N ASN A 179 5.33 -9.90 13.03
CA ASN A 179 5.73 -11.28 13.35
C ASN A 179 4.53 -12.10 13.86
N GLU A 180 3.38 -11.45 14.06
CA GLU A 180 2.18 -12.11 14.56
C GLU A 180 1.51 -12.96 13.47
N LYS A 181 1.08 -14.15 13.84
CA LYS A 181 0.15 -14.98 13.08
C LYS A 181 -1.16 -15.04 13.84
N LYS A 182 -2.12 -14.20 13.45
CA LYS A 182 -3.46 -14.15 14.05
C LYS A 182 -4.48 -14.30 12.94
N GLU A 183 -5.54 -15.05 13.22
CA GLU A 183 -6.65 -15.22 12.29
C GLU A 183 -7.54 -13.98 12.23
N THR A 184 -7.58 -13.19 13.29
CA THR A 184 -8.32 -11.93 13.33
C THR A 184 -7.45 -10.81 13.84
N GLY A 185 -7.72 -9.59 13.36
CA GLY A 185 -6.99 -8.43 13.84
C GLY A 185 -7.48 -7.13 13.23
N ASN A 186 -6.98 -6.04 13.80
CA ASN A 186 -7.24 -4.70 13.36
C ASN A 186 -5.93 -3.92 13.28
N TYR A 187 -5.66 -3.30 12.15
CA TYR A 187 -4.51 -2.41 11.96
C TYR A 187 -5.00 -0.99 11.73
N LYS A 188 -4.28 -0.03 12.30
CA LYS A 188 -4.55 1.39 12.10
C LYS A 188 -3.25 2.09 11.72
N PHE A 189 -3.26 2.73 10.57
CA PHE A 189 -2.19 3.57 10.08
C PHE A 189 -2.69 5.00 9.97
N VAL A 190 -1.87 5.98 10.34
CA VAL A 190 -2.25 7.39 10.28
C VAL A 190 -1.15 8.14 9.54
N ILE A 191 -1.50 8.82 8.46
CA ILE A 191 -0.60 9.70 7.74
C ILE A 191 -1.07 11.13 8.00
N GLN A 192 -0.20 11.97 8.56
CA GLN A 192 -0.52 13.36 8.87
C GLN A 192 0.57 14.31 8.42
N GLN A 193 0.17 15.49 7.95
CA GLN A 193 1.12 16.55 7.62
C GLN A 193 1.76 17.09 8.90
N ILE A 194 3.09 17.18 8.90
CA ILE A 194 3.85 17.77 10.00
C ILE A 194 4.53 19.06 9.53
N LYS A 195 4.84 19.93 10.50
CA LYS A 195 5.50 21.22 10.24
C LYS A 195 6.97 21.03 9.93
#